data_AF-A0A447S0W5-F1
#
_entry.id   AF-A0A447S0W5-F1
#
_cell.length_a   1.000
_cell.length_b   1.000
_cell.length_c   1.000
_cell.angle_alpha   90.00
_cell.angle_beta   90.00
_cell.angle_gamma   90.00
#
_symmetry.space_group_name_H-M   'P 1'
#
loop_
_entity.id
_entity.type
_entity.pdbx_description
1 polymer ?
#
loop_
_entity_poly.entity_id
_entity_poly.type
_entity_poly.pdbx_seq_one_letter_code
_entity_poly.pdbx_strand_id
1 'polypeptide(L)'
;MKTVVGNGSGWLHMLVWLGLFGLVASFHGIIMGYSRQIYSLARAGYLPAGLASLNRRTRTPHLAILAGGVVGIAAIFSDSLITISGMPLTACIVTMSVFGAIVMYITSMAALFKLRRSEPKLIRPFRAPLYPLAPAFALGMAVLCLVAMVWYNLLLALIFAAMMLGGYLWFRKTAAARERAPVDPQLRTVS
;
A
#
# COMPACT_ATOMS: atom_id res chain seq x y z
N MET A 1 -30.58 5.00 -4.76
CA MET A 1 -31.28 3.81 -5.32
C MET A 1 -32.49 3.39 -4.50
N LYS A 2 -32.39 3.25 -3.17
CA LYS A 2 -33.55 2.96 -2.30
C LYS A 2 -34.72 3.94 -2.51
N THR A 3 -34.41 5.23 -2.64
CA THR A 3 -35.37 6.31 -2.94
C THR A 3 -35.95 6.29 -4.36
N VAL A 4 -35.31 5.58 -5.30
CA VAL A 4 -35.68 5.57 -6.72
C VAL A 4 -36.41 4.27 -7.10
N VAL A 5 -36.00 3.13 -6.55
CA VAL A 5 -36.48 1.81 -6.96
C VAL A 5 -37.31 1.10 -5.86
N GLY A 6 -37.37 1.67 -4.65
CA GLY A 6 -38.12 1.10 -3.53
C GLY A 6 -37.38 -0.02 -2.78
N ASN A 7 -37.87 -0.34 -1.57
CA ASN A 7 -37.18 -1.22 -0.60
C ASN A 7 -37.12 -2.70 -1.00
N GLY A 8 -38.05 -3.17 -1.83
CA GLY A 8 -38.17 -4.58 -2.23
C GLY A 8 -37.86 -4.86 -3.70
N SER A 9 -37.24 -3.93 -4.42
CA SER A 9 -36.96 -4.13 -5.84
C SER A 9 -35.76 -5.05 -6.07
N GLY A 10 -35.88 -5.96 -7.03
CA GLY A 10 -34.81 -6.87 -7.44
C GLY A 10 -33.51 -6.14 -7.85
N TRP A 11 -33.60 -4.93 -8.40
CA TRP A 11 -32.42 -4.11 -8.74
C TRP A 11 -31.64 -3.64 -7.52
N LEU A 12 -32.34 -3.30 -6.43
CA LEU A 12 -31.70 -2.94 -5.16
C LEU A 12 -30.94 -4.16 -4.62
N HIS A 13 -31.60 -5.32 -4.59
CA HIS A 13 -30.99 -6.56 -4.12
C HIS A 13 -29.79 -6.97 -4.98
N MET A 14 -29.87 -6.85 -6.31
CA MET A 14 -28.74 -7.13 -7.20
C MET A 14 -27.53 -6.25 -6.88
N LEU A 15 -27.72 -4.94 -6.66
CA LEU A 15 -26.62 -4.04 -6.33
C LEU A 15 -26.00 -4.39 -4.97
N VAL A 16 -26.81 -4.74 -3.97
CA VAL A 16 -26.32 -5.19 -2.66
C VAL A 16 -25.47 -6.46 -2.80
N TRP A 17 -25.92 -7.43 -3.60
CA TRP A 17 -25.14 -8.64 -3.89
C TRP A 17 -23.82 -8.33 -4.59
N LEU A 18 -23.83 -7.48 -5.62
CA LEU A 18 -22.61 -7.05 -6.30
C LEU A 18 -21.64 -6.37 -5.33
N GLY A 19 -22.14 -5.51 -4.43
CA GLY A 19 -21.33 -4.88 -3.39
C GLY A 19 -20.72 -5.91 -2.41
N LEU A 20 -21.51 -6.89 -1.98
CA LEU A 20 -21.05 -7.95 -1.08
C LEU A 20 -19.96 -8.82 -1.72
N PHE A 21 -20.18 -9.30 -2.95
CA PHE A 21 -19.18 -10.08 -3.68
C PHE A 21 -17.92 -9.26 -3.97
N GLY A 22 -18.08 -7.98 -4.33
CA GLY A 22 -16.96 -7.05 -4.52
C GLY A 22 -16.14 -6.87 -3.25
N LEU A 23 -16.78 -6.79 -2.08
CA LEU A 23 -16.11 -6.66 -0.79
C LEU A 23 -15.35 -7.95 -0.42
N VAL A 24 -15.96 -9.12 -0.63
CA VAL A 24 -15.29 -10.42 -0.42
C VAL A 24 -14.07 -10.56 -1.35
N ALA A 25 -14.22 -10.25 -2.64
CA ALA A 25 -13.14 -10.30 -3.60
C ALA A 25 -11.99 -9.34 -3.23
N SER A 26 -12.34 -8.12 -2.81
CA SER A 26 -11.38 -7.11 -2.38
C SER A 26 -10.56 -7.55 -1.16
N PHE A 27 -11.20 -8.15 -0.15
CA PHE A 27 -10.47 -8.68 1.00
C PHE A 27 -9.48 -9.76 0.61
N HIS A 28 -9.89 -10.71 -0.24
CA HIS A 28 -8.98 -11.75 -0.72
C HIS A 28 -7.79 -11.14 -1.47
N GLY A 29 -8.05 -10.15 -2.34
CA GLY A 29 -7.02 -9.43 -3.08
C GLY A 29 -6.03 -8.72 -2.16
N ILE A 30 -6.52 -8.01 -1.15
CA ILE A 30 -5.68 -7.29 -0.18
C ILE A 30 -4.87 -8.27 0.67
N ILE A 31 -5.47 -9.37 1.13
CA ILE A 31 -4.78 -10.39 1.94
C ILE A 31 -3.62 -11.04 1.18
N MET A 32 -3.85 -11.40 -0.08
CA MET A 32 -2.79 -11.91 -0.94
C MET A 32 -1.76 -10.84 -1.30
N GLY A 33 -2.19 -9.59 -1.48
CA GLY A 33 -1.34 -8.47 -1.83
C GLY A 33 -0.35 -8.11 -0.71
N TYR A 34 -0.84 -7.79 0.49
CA TYR A 34 0.02 -7.37 1.60
C TYR A 34 0.96 -8.49 2.03
N SER A 35 0.51 -9.75 2.03
CA SER A 35 1.34 -10.87 2.49
C SER A 35 2.57 -11.07 1.59
N ARG A 36 2.42 -10.83 0.28
CA ARG A 36 3.53 -10.85 -0.68
C ARG A 36 4.46 -9.64 -0.53
N GLN A 37 3.94 -8.48 -0.15
CA GLN A 37 4.77 -7.31 0.16
C GLN A 37 5.59 -7.55 1.43
N ILE A 38 5.00 -8.08 2.50
CA ILE A 38 5.72 -8.44 3.72
C ILE A 38 6.80 -9.50 3.42
N TYR A 39 6.45 -10.54 2.65
CA TYR A 39 7.39 -11.57 2.21
C TYR A 39 8.56 -10.98 1.42
N SER A 40 8.32 -10.08 0.47
CA SER A 40 9.39 -9.48 -0.35
C SER A 40 10.30 -8.59 0.50
N LEU A 41 9.74 -7.82 1.45
CA LEU A 41 10.53 -7.03 2.40
C LEU A 41 11.38 -7.91 3.31
N ALA A 42 10.82 -9.01 3.84
CA ALA A 42 11.55 -9.96 4.67
C ALA A 42 12.68 -10.65 3.89
N ARG A 43 12.41 -11.08 2.65
CA ARG A 43 13.43 -11.68 1.76
C ARG A 43 14.55 -10.70 1.44
N ALA A 44 14.23 -9.42 1.29
CA ALA A 44 15.21 -8.35 1.04
C ALA A 44 15.97 -7.90 2.31
N GLY A 45 15.73 -8.52 3.47
CA GLY A 45 16.43 -8.22 4.71
C GLY A 45 15.90 -7.02 5.50
N TYR A 46 14.72 -6.49 5.13
CA TYR A 46 14.07 -5.40 5.89
C TYR A 46 13.27 -5.89 7.09
N LEU A 47 12.82 -7.15 7.10
CA LEU A 47 12.02 -7.75 8.16
C LEU A 47 12.64 -9.08 8.61
N PRO A 48 12.23 -9.62 9.79
CA PRO A 48 12.76 -10.90 10.29
C PRO A 48 12.62 -12.04 9.26
N ALA A 49 13.68 -12.85 9.14
CA ALA A 49 13.78 -13.91 8.13
C ALA A 49 12.62 -14.93 8.17
N GLY A 50 11.99 -15.13 9.34
CA GLY A 50 10.82 -16.01 9.46
C GLY A 50 9.65 -15.60 8.56
N LEU A 51 9.45 -14.30 8.33
CA LEU A 51 8.38 -13.79 7.45
C LEU A 51 8.66 -14.05 5.95
N ALA A 52 9.91 -14.40 5.61
CA ALA A 52 10.29 -14.83 4.27
C ALA A 52 10.05 -16.34 4.04
N SER A 53 9.42 -17.05 4.97
CA SER A 53 9.11 -18.48 4.82
C SER A 53 7.90 -18.70 3.92
N LEU A 54 8.02 -19.63 2.97
CA LEU A 54 6.92 -20.09 2.13
C LEU A 54 6.51 -21.52 2.51
N ASN A 55 5.20 -21.78 2.47
CA ASN A 55 4.70 -23.15 2.59
C ASN A 55 5.18 -23.98 1.38
N ARG A 56 5.74 -25.18 1.63
CA ARG A 56 6.28 -26.06 0.60
C ARG A 56 5.26 -26.48 -0.46
N ARG A 57 4.00 -26.69 -0.06
CA ARG A 57 2.95 -27.21 -0.96
C ARG A 57 2.25 -26.11 -1.76
N THR A 58 1.85 -25.04 -1.09
CA THR A 58 1.05 -23.96 -1.70
C THR A 58 1.86 -22.76 -2.13
N ARG A 59 3.16 -22.70 -1.78
CA ARG A 59 4.05 -21.54 -1.99
C ARG A 59 3.48 -20.22 -1.47
N THR A 60 2.65 -20.30 -0.42
CA THR A 60 2.04 -19.14 0.22
C THR A 60 2.87 -18.69 1.44
N PRO A 61 3.07 -17.37 1.63
CA PRO A 61 3.76 -16.83 2.80
C PRO A 61 2.83 -16.81 4.03
N HIS A 62 2.54 -18.00 4.58
CA HIS A 62 1.60 -18.19 5.69
C HIS A 62 1.92 -17.33 6.92
N LEU A 63 3.19 -17.19 7.30
CA LEU A 63 3.59 -16.33 8.42
C LEU A 63 3.34 -14.84 8.14
N ALA A 64 3.51 -14.39 6.90
CA ALA A 64 3.21 -13.01 6.51
C ALA A 64 1.70 -12.73 6.52
N ILE A 65 0.88 -13.70 6.10
CA ILE A 65 -0.59 -13.63 6.19
C ILE A 65 -1.00 -13.52 7.66
N LEU A 66 -0.47 -14.39 8.53
CA LEU A 66 -0.80 -14.38 9.95
C LEU A 66 -0.37 -13.07 10.62
N ALA A 67 0.84 -12.57 10.32
CA ALA A 67 1.33 -11.32 10.88
C ALA A 67 0.42 -10.13 10.53
N GLY A 68 0.07 -9.96 9.25
CA GLY A 68 -0.85 -8.89 8.84
C GLY A 68 -2.26 -9.08 9.40
N GLY A 69 -2.76 -10.31 9.44
CA GLY A 69 -4.07 -10.65 10.02
C GLY A 69 -4.16 -10.32 11.51
N VAL A 70 -3.16 -10.70 12.30
CA VAL A 70 -3.10 -10.41 13.74
C VAL A 70 -3.07 -8.90 13.99
N VAL A 71 -2.26 -8.15 13.24
CA VAL A 71 -2.22 -6.68 13.36
C VAL A 71 -3.56 -6.05 13.01
N GLY A 72 -4.20 -6.49 11.92
CA GLY A 72 -5.50 -5.99 11.51
C GLY A 72 -6.60 -6.29 12.53
N ILE A 73 -6.66 -7.51 13.04
CA ILE A 73 -7.62 -7.92 14.09
C ILE A 73 -7.38 -7.11 15.36
N ALA A 74 -6.13 -6.98 15.81
CA ALA A 74 -5.79 -6.18 16.99
C ALA A 74 -6.21 -4.71 16.83
N ALA A 75 -6.05 -4.12 15.65
CA ALA A 75 -6.50 -2.77 15.36
C ALA A 75 -8.02 -2.62 15.48
N ILE A 76 -8.80 -3.58 14.95
CA ILE A 76 -10.27 -3.59 15.05
C ILE A 76 -10.72 -3.68 16.51
N PHE A 77 -10.15 -4.60 17.29
CA PHE A 77 -10.49 -4.73 18.71
C PHE A 77 -10.09 -3.51 19.54
N SER A 78 -9.13 -2.71 19.07
CA SER A 78 -8.66 -1.50 19.74
C SER A 78 -9.49 -0.25 19.42
N ASP A 79 -10.48 -0.32 18.52
CA ASP A 79 -11.30 0.84 18.13
C ASP A 79 -12.07 1.47 19.27
N SER A 80 -12.54 0.66 20.22
CA SER A 80 -13.24 1.15 21.42
C SER A 80 -12.29 1.67 22.50
N LEU A 81 -11.00 1.34 22.43
CA LEU A 81 -10.00 1.71 23.43
C LEU A 81 -9.17 2.93 23.03
N ILE A 82 -8.90 3.09 21.73
CA ILE A 82 -7.98 4.09 21.21
C ILE A 82 -8.72 5.01 20.24
N THR A 83 -8.85 6.27 20.62
CA THR A 83 -9.37 7.33 19.76
C THR A 83 -8.29 8.37 19.50
N ILE A 84 -8.12 8.76 18.25
CA ILE A 84 -7.14 9.78 17.82
C ILE A 84 -7.91 10.80 17.00
N SER A 85 -7.74 12.10 17.30
CA SER A 85 -8.48 13.18 16.63
C SER A 85 -10.02 13.00 16.64
N GLY A 86 -10.57 12.38 17.69
CA GLY A 86 -12.01 12.11 17.81
C GLY A 86 -12.54 11.01 16.87
N MET A 87 -11.64 10.29 16.19
CA MET A 87 -11.97 9.16 15.32
C MET A 87 -11.50 7.84 15.94
N PRO A 88 -12.16 6.71 15.62
CA PRO A 88 -11.67 5.39 16.02
C PRO A 88 -10.33 5.10 15.34
N LEU A 89 -9.55 4.19 15.95
CA LEU A 89 -8.22 3.82 15.47
C LEU A 89 -8.24 3.34 14.01
N THR A 90 -9.22 2.55 13.59
CA THR A 90 -9.37 2.06 12.22
C THR A 90 -9.52 3.20 11.21
N ALA A 91 -10.33 4.21 11.51
CA ALA A 91 -10.49 5.39 10.66
C ALA A 91 -9.17 6.18 10.54
N CYS A 92 -8.41 6.26 11.63
CA CYS A 92 -7.08 6.88 11.63
C CYS A 92 -6.10 6.09 10.76
N ILE A 93 -6.06 4.76 10.89
CA ILE A 93 -5.20 3.88 10.08
C ILE A 93 -5.57 3.97 8.59
N VAL A 94 -6.86 4.00 8.26
CA VAL A 94 -7.31 4.18 6.87
C VAL A 94 -6.81 5.51 6.32
N THR A 95 -6.95 6.59 7.09
CA THR A 95 -6.46 7.92 6.67
C THR A 95 -4.93 7.94 6.50
N MET A 96 -4.19 7.30 7.40
CA MET A 96 -2.73 7.12 7.28
C MET A 96 -2.34 6.26 6.06
N SER A 97 -3.13 5.25 5.71
CA SER A 97 -2.92 4.44 4.52
C SER A 97 -3.05 5.27 3.24
N VAL A 98 -4.01 6.22 3.20
CA VAL A 98 -4.17 7.15 2.07
C VAL A 98 -2.95 8.08 1.95
N PHE A 99 -2.41 8.60 3.06
CA PHE A 99 -1.14 9.35 3.03
C PHE A 99 -0.02 8.51 2.40
N GLY A 100 0.12 7.26 2.81
CA GLY A 100 1.08 6.32 2.23
C GLY A 100 0.89 6.10 0.73
N ALA A 101 -0.35 5.88 0.29
CA ALA A 101 -0.69 5.68 -1.11
C ALA A 101 -0.36 6.91 -1.96
N ILE A 102 -0.70 8.11 -1.50
CA ILE A 102 -0.42 9.36 -2.23
C ILE A 102 1.10 9.59 -2.34
N VAL A 103 1.87 9.38 -1.26
CA VAL A 103 3.33 9.47 -1.30
C VAL A 103 3.91 8.46 -2.29
N MET A 104 3.39 7.23 -2.33
CA MET A 104 3.78 6.23 -3.31
C MET A 104 3.47 6.69 -4.75
N TYR A 105 2.30 7.31 -5.00
CA TYR A 105 1.96 7.82 -6.32
C TYR A 105 2.87 8.97 -6.76
N ILE A 106 3.15 9.91 -5.86
CA ILE A 106 4.07 11.04 -6.11
C ILE A 106 5.47 10.50 -6.44
N THR A 107 6.00 9.59 -5.61
CA THR A 107 7.35 9.02 -5.82
C THR A 107 7.43 8.20 -7.09
N SER A 108 6.38 7.43 -7.43
CA SER A 108 6.29 6.67 -8.68
C SER A 108 6.30 7.58 -9.92
N MET A 109 5.48 8.63 -9.93
CA MET A 109 5.46 9.59 -11.04
C MET A 109 6.77 10.39 -11.13
N ALA A 110 7.33 10.82 -10.00
CA ALA A 110 8.63 11.49 -9.97
C ALA A 110 9.76 10.57 -10.50
N ALA A 111 9.73 9.28 -10.15
CA ALA A 111 10.67 8.29 -10.66
C ALA A 111 10.58 8.14 -12.18
N LEU A 112 9.37 8.19 -12.76
CA LEU A 112 9.20 8.17 -14.22
C LEU A 112 9.93 9.33 -14.90
N PHE A 113 9.81 10.56 -14.38
CA PHE A 113 10.50 11.73 -14.92
C PHE A 113 12.02 11.65 -14.71
N LYS A 114 12.46 11.21 -13.52
CA LYS A 114 13.87 11.05 -13.19
C LYS A 114 14.52 10.01 -14.10
N LEU A 115 13.91 8.82 -14.24
CA LEU A 115 14.46 7.71 -15.01
C LEU A 115 14.55 8.02 -16.51
N ARG A 116 13.65 8.86 -17.03
CA ARG A 116 13.73 9.34 -18.41
C ARG A 116 14.93 10.25 -18.68
N ARG A 117 15.42 10.95 -17.65
CA ARG A 117 16.63 11.79 -17.72
C ARG A 117 17.89 11.01 -17.41
N SER A 118 17.88 10.18 -16.36
CA SER A 118 19.07 9.46 -15.90
C SER A 118 19.40 8.25 -16.77
N GLU A 119 18.39 7.54 -17.28
CA GLU A 119 18.57 6.33 -18.07
C GLU A 119 17.76 6.36 -19.37
N PRO A 120 18.17 7.20 -20.33
CA PRO A 120 17.44 7.39 -21.58
C PRO A 120 17.40 6.14 -22.46
N LYS A 121 18.38 5.24 -22.34
CA LYS A 121 18.55 4.02 -23.16
C LYS A 121 17.79 2.79 -22.65
N LEU A 122 17.10 2.88 -21.50
CA LEU A 122 16.33 1.74 -20.99
C LEU A 122 15.25 1.29 -21.98
N ILE A 123 15.07 -0.03 -22.10
CA ILE A 123 13.97 -0.63 -22.83
C ILE A 123 12.66 -0.24 -22.11
N ARG A 124 11.71 0.32 -22.85
CA ARG A 124 10.42 0.79 -22.32
C ARG A 124 9.28 -0.01 -22.98
N PRO A 125 8.91 -1.18 -22.41
CA PRO A 125 7.83 -2.01 -22.95
C PRO A 125 6.50 -1.27 -23.00
N PHE A 126 6.27 -0.37 -22.05
CA PHE A 126 5.10 0.50 -22.00
C PHE A 126 5.50 1.96 -22.23
N ARG A 127 4.78 2.64 -23.14
CA ARG A 127 4.93 4.07 -23.38
C ARG A 127 3.71 4.79 -22.83
N ALA A 128 3.92 5.67 -21.85
CA ALA A 128 2.86 6.45 -21.27
C ALA A 128 2.17 7.33 -22.34
N PRO A 129 0.85 7.19 -22.55
CA PRO A 129 0.12 8.07 -23.47
C PRO A 129 0.18 9.51 -22.96
N LEU A 130 0.23 10.48 -23.88
CA LEU A 130 0.27 11.92 -23.56
C LEU A 130 1.43 12.36 -22.66
N TYR A 131 2.56 11.63 -22.67
CA TYR A 131 3.77 12.06 -21.99
C TYR A 131 4.33 13.35 -22.63
N PRO A 132 4.69 14.40 -21.87
CA PRO A 132 4.80 14.48 -20.41
C PRO A 132 3.54 15.00 -19.67
N LEU A 133 2.53 15.47 -20.39
CA LEU A 133 1.37 16.19 -19.84
C LEU A 133 0.57 15.34 -18.85
N ALA A 134 0.18 14.12 -19.21
CA ALA A 134 -0.67 13.30 -18.36
C ALA A 134 0.02 12.92 -17.03
N PRO A 135 1.29 12.43 -17.01
CA PRO A 135 1.98 12.18 -15.75
C PRO A 135 2.29 13.44 -14.94
N ALA A 136 2.52 14.59 -15.60
CA ALA A 136 2.74 15.85 -14.90
C ALA A 136 1.47 16.34 -14.20
N PHE A 137 0.32 16.24 -14.89
CA PHE A 137 -0.98 16.53 -14.30
C PHE A 137 -1.29 15.61 -13.12
N ALA A 138 -1.09 14.29 -13.28
CA ALA A 138 -1.28 13.32 -12.20
C ALA A 138 -0.39 13.62 -10.99
N LEU A 139 0.88 13.98 -11.21
CA LEU A 139 1.80 14.39 -10.15
C LEU A 139 1.31 15.66 -9.45
N GLY A 140 0.88 16.68 -10.20
CA GLY A 140 0.32 17.92 -9.65
C GLY A 140 -0.92 17.66 -8.78
N MET A 141 -1.85 16.83 -9.26
CA MET A 141 -3.05 16.45 -8.52
C MET A 141 -2.72 15.64 -7.26
N ALA A 142 -1.75 14.74 -7.32
CA ALA A 142 -1.32 13.98 -6.15
C ALA A 142 -0.68 14.88 -5.09
N VAL A 143 0.14 15.86 -5.50
CA VAL A 143 0.71 16.87 -4.59
C VAL A 143 -0.37 17.75 -3.97
N LEU A 144 -1.32 18.25 -4.78
CA LEU A 144 -2.46 19.02 -4.27
C LEU A 144 -3.27 18.23 -3.24
N CYS A 145 -3.54 16.95 -3.54
CA CYS A 145 -4.26 16.05 -2.62
C CYS A 145 -3.47 15.84 -1.32
N LEU A 146 -2.15 15.66 -1.40
CA LEU A 146 -1.30 15.56 -0.21
C LEU A 146 -1.37 16.82 0.65
N VAL A 147 -1.26 18.00 0.04
CA VAL A 147 -1.36 19.29 0.75
C VAL A 147 -2.72 19.44 1.44
N ALA A 148 -3.81 19.14 0.72
CA ALA A 148 -5.14 19.16 1.30
C ALA A 148 -5.27 18.19 2.48
N MET A 149 -4.78 16.96 2.35
CA MET A 149 -4.83 15.99 3.45
C MET A 149 -4.02 16.44 4.67
N VAL A 150 -2.82 16.98 4.47
CA VAL A 150 -2.00 17.52 5.57
C VAL A 150 -2.72 18.66 6.28
N TRP A 151 -3.38 19.54 5.52
CA TRP A 151 -4.15 20.66 6.07
C TRP A 151 -5.33 20.18 6.94
N TYR A 152 -6.13 19.25 6.45
CA TYR A 152 -7.31 18.75 7.17
C TYR A 152 -6.98 17.77 8.30
N ASN A 153 -5.86 17.05 8.22
CA ASN A 153 -5.52 15.97 9.15
C ASN A 153 -4.11 16.15 9.72
N LEU A 154 -3.79 17.34 10.22
CA LEU A 154 -2.43 17.71 10.62
C LEU A 154 -1.81 16.75 11.65
N LEU A 155 -2.58 16.34 12.68
CA LEU A 155 -2.09 15.38 13.68
C LEU A 155 -1.73 14.03 13.04
N LEU A 156 -2.59 13.51 12.17
CA LEU A 156 -2.35 12.24 11.47
C LEU A 156 -1.19 12.36 10.49
N ALA A 157 -1.02 13.53 9.86
CA ALA A 157 0.13 13.82 9.00
C ALA A 157 1.44 13.81 9.81
N LEU A 158 1.46 14.36 11.02
CA LEU A 158 2.61 14.30 11.92
C LEU A 158 2.92 12.87 12.36
N ILE A 159 1.91 12.08 12.73
CA ILE A 159 2.10 10.67 13.09
C ILE A 159 2.63 9.90 11.87
N PHE A 160 2.07 10.11 10.69
CA PHE A 160 2.54 9.50 9.45
C PHE A 160 4.00 9.90 9.12
N ALA A 161 4.35 11.17 9.28
CA ALA A 161 5.72 11.64 9.10
C ALA A 161 6.68 10.99 10.10
N ALA A 162 6.26 10.83 11.36
CA ALA A 162 7.03 10.10 12.38
C ALA A 162 7.19 8.62 12.01
N MET A 163 6.15 7.96 11.49
CA MET A 163 6.23 6.59 10.99
C MET A 163 7.20 6.46 9.80
N MET A 164 7.17 7.41 8.87
CA MET A 164 8.09 7.45 7.73
C MET A 164 9.53 7.62 8.18
N LEU A 165 9.77 8.51 9.15
CA LEU A 165 11.08 8.70 9.75
C LEU A 165 11.55 7.44 10.49
N GLY A 166 10.65 6.78 11.25
CA GLY A 166 10.92 5.49 11.88
C GLY A 166 11.30 4.42 10.86
N GLY A 167 10.57 4.33 9.75
CA GLY A 167 10.87 3.44 8.62
C GLY A 167 12.22 3.74 7.97
N TYR A 168 12.58 5.01 7.81
CA TYR A 168 13.88 5.42 7.29
C TYR A 168 15.03 5.08 8.25
N LEU A 169 14.85 5.28 9.55
CA LEU A 169 15.83 4.87 10.56
C LEU A 169 15.99 3.35 10.60
N TRP A 170 14.89 2.62 10.46
CA TRP A 170 14.91 1.16 10.34
C TRP A 170 15.65 0.70 9.08
N PHE A 171 15.40 1.35 7.93
CA PHE A 171 16.12 1.13 6.68
C PHE A 171 17.63 1.31 6.85
N ARG A 172 18.07 2.31 7.63
CA ARG A 172 19.50 2.52 7.93
C ARG A 172 20.05 1.43 8.84
N LYS A 173 19.32 1.01 9.87
CA LYS A 173 19.76 -0.06 10.79
C LYS A 173 19.84 -1.43 10.12
N THR A 174 19.00 -1.69 9.12
CA THR A 174 18.96 -2.97 8.40
C THR A 174 20.00 -3.08 7.28
N ALA A 175 20.90 -2.10 7.11
CA ALA A 175 21.93 -2.12 6.05
C ALA A 175 22.74 -3.43 6.03
N ALA A 176 23.27 -3.86 7.18
CA ALA A 176 24.07 -5.09 7.28
C ALA A 176 23.26 -6.37 7.00
N ALA A 177 21.97 -6.39 7.34
CA ALA A 177 21.09 -7.54 7.06
C ALA A 177 20.74 -7.61 5.56
N ARG A 178 20.59 -6.46 4.90
CA ARG A 178 20.32 -6.36 3.46
C ARG A 178 21.52 -6.77 2.61
N GLU A 179 22.74 -6.43 3.03
CA GLU A 179 23.96 -6.88 2.35
C GLU A 179 24.11 -8.40 2.38
N ARG A 180 23.64 -9.05 3.45
CA ARG A 180 23.62 -10.51 3.60
C ARG A 180 22.41 -11.17 2.93
N ALA A 181 21.43 -10.40 2.49
CA ALA A 181 20.24 -10.93 1.85
C ALA A 181 20.61 -11.52 0.47
N PRO A 182 20.02 -12.66 0.07
CA PRO A 182 20.30 -13.27 -1.23
C PRO A 182 19.97 -12.29 -2.36
N VAL A 183 20.90 -12.12 -3.30
CA VAL A 183 20.69 -11.28 -4.49
C VAL A 183 19.49 -11.81 -5.26
N ASP A 184 18.52 -10.94 -5.54
CA ASP A 184 17.28 -11.34 -6.21
C ASP A 184 17.58 -11.88 -7.61
N PRO A 185 17.23 -13.15 -7.92
CA PRO A 185 17.43 -13.73 -9.25
C PRO A 185 16.75 -12.92 -10.36
N GLN A 186 15.70 -12.16 -10.04
CA GLN A 186 14.98 -11.33 -11.00
C GLN A 186 15.77 -10.08 -11.45
N LEU A 187 16.81 -9.69 -10.72
CA LEU A 187 17.72 -8.60 -11.14
C LEU A 187 18.80 -9.08 -12.13
N ARG A 188 18.88 -10.39 -12.41
CA ARG A 188 19.87 -10.97 -13.32
C ARG A 188 19.48 -10.97 -14.81
N THR A 189 18.28 -10.54 -15.18
CA THR A 189 17.74 -10.80 -16.53
C THR A 189 18.00 -9.70 -17.56
N VAL A 190 18.92 -8.76 -17.33
CA VAL A 190 19.35 -7.81 -18.37
C VAL A 190 20.85 -7.50 -18.22
N SER A 191 21.69 -8.46 -18.62
CA SER A 191 23.07 -8.20 -19.05
C SER A 191 23.17 -8.45 -20.55
#